data_AF-A0A6I3FG36-F1
#
_entry.id   AF-A0A6I3FG36-F1
#
_cell.length_a   1.000
_cell.length_b   1.000
_cell.length_c   1.000
_cell.angle_alpha   90.00
_cell.angle_beta   90.00
_cell.angle_gamma   90.00
#
_symmetry.space_group_name_H-M   'P 1'
#
loop_
_entity.id
_entity.type
_entity.pdbx_description
1 polymer ?
#
loop_
_entity_poly.entity_id
_entity_poly.type
_entity_poly.pdbx_seq_one_letter_code
_entity_poly.pdbx_strand_id
1 'polypeptide(L)' 'DFERLSREIARVGIYDLAIHHEQILVPVVLRHWKIADLTGLNSEAETAREALLKRIDRIGKVAGKLAADRVTA' A
#
# COMPACT_ATOMS: atom_id res chain seq x y z
N ASP A 1 -11.56 -4.47 19.77
CA ASP A 1 -12.40 -3.48 19.07
C ASP A 1 -11.78 -2.85 17.82
N PHE A 2 -10.52 -3.16 17.46
CA PHE A 2 -9.87 -2.58 16.28
C PHE A 2 -10.56 -2.96 14.96
N GLU A 3 -10.85 -4.25 14.75
CA GLU A 3 -11.42 -4.74 13.50
C GLU A 3 -12.78 -4.12 13.17
N ARG A 4 -13.64 -3.98 14.20
CA ARG A 4 -14.95 -3.33 14.04
C ARG A 4 -14.78 -1.86 13.65
N LEU A 5 -13.93 -1.13 14.37
CA LEU A 5 -13.69 0.30 14.11
C LEU A 5 -13.03 0.52 12.75
N SER A 6 -12.06 -0.30 12.35
CA SER A 6 -11.38 -0.18 11.05
C SER A 6 -12.32 -0.45 9.88
N ARG A 7 -13.25 -1.41 10.03
CA ARG A 7 -14.31 -1.65 9.04
C ARG A 7 -15.25 -0.46 8.92
N GLU A 8 -15.67 0.15 10.02
CA GLU A 8 -16.52 1.35 9.97
C GLU A 8 -15.81 2.54 9.32
N ILE A 9 -14.56 2.80 9.70
CA ILE A 9 -13.72 3.85 9.11
C ILE A 9 -13.54 3.66 7.60
N ALA A 10 -13.29 2.41 7.16
CA ALA A 10 -13.17 2.06 5.76
C ALA A 10 -14.50 2.21 4.99
N ARG A 11 -15.62 1.80 5.62
CA ARG A 11 -16.96 1.90 5.06
C ARG A 11 -17.35 3.34 4.77
N VAL A 12 -17.06 4.27 5.68
CA VAL A 12 -17.33 5.71 5.49
C VAL A 12 -16.24 6.44 4.70
N GLY A 13 -15.21 5.72 4.22
CA GLY A 13 -14.18 6.27 3.34
C GLY A 13 -13.16 7.18 4.03
N ILE A 14 -13.05 7.17 5.36
CA ILE A 14 -12.06 7.96 6.09
C ILE A 14 -10.66 7.37 5.90
N TYR A 15 -10.55 6.03 5.97
CA TYR A 15 -9.30 5.32 5.74
C TYR A 15 -9.54 3.86 5.36
N ASP A 16 -8.97 3.43 4.26
CA ASP A 16 -9.03 2.04 3.79
C ASP A 16 -7.69 1.64 3.15
N LEU A 17 -7.63 0.44 2.57
CA LEU A 17 -6.42 -0.07 1.95
C LEU A 17 -6.02 0.71 0.68
N ALA A 18 -6.98 1.27 -0.06
CA ALA A 18 -6.72 2.07 -1.25
C ALA A 18 -6.15 3.44 -0.88
N ILE A 19 -6.76 4.11 0.09
CA ILE A 19 -6.25 5.36 0.67
C ILE A 19 -4.84 5.14 1.21
N HIS A 20 -4.60 4.05 1.96
CA HIS A 20 -3.26 3.75 2.47
C HIS A 20 -2.24 3.56 1.33
N HIS A 21 -2.60 2.81 0.29
CA HIS A 21 -1.71 2.59 -0.85
C HIS A 21 -1.38 3.89 -1.59
N GLU A 22 -2.40 4.67 -1.94
CA GLU A 22 -2.26 5.84 -2.81
C GLU A 22 -1.71 7.07 -2.09
N GLN A 23 -2.06 7.27 -0.81
CA GLN A 23 -1.70 8.46 -0.05
C GLN A 23 -0.52 8.25 0.89
N ILE A 24 -0.13 7.00 1.18
CA ILE A 24 1.01 6.71 2.06
C ILE A 24 2.08 5.91 1.31
N LEU A 25 1.79 4.68 0.88
CA LEU A 25 2.82 3.79 0.33
C LEU A 25 3.48 4.36 -0.93
N VAL A 26 2.68 4.80 -1.90
CA VAL A 26 3.21 5.41 -3.13
C VAL A 26 3.99 6.70 -2.84
N PRO A 27 3.42 7.73 -2.20
CA PRO A 27 4.13 9.00 -2.04
C PRO A 27 5.31 8.93 -1.06
N VAL A 28 5.21 8.18 0.03
CA VAL A 28 6.30 8.10 1.00
C VAL A 28 7.38 7.13 0.52
N VAL A 29 7.01 5.88 0.24
CA VAL A 29 7.99 4.82 -0.02
C VAL A 29 8.56 4.92 -1.44
N LEU A 30 7.70 5.15 -2.43
CA LEU A 30 8.16 5.16 -3.84
C LEU A 30 8.64 6.53 -4.28
N ARG A 31 7.97 7.63 -3.90
CA ARG A 31 8.32 8.97 -4.39
C ARG A 31 9.30 9.71 -3.50
N HIS A 32 9.05 9.76 -2.19
CA HIS A 32 9.89 10.53 -1.26
C HIS A 32 11.19 9.80 -0.93
N TRP A 33 11.09 8.52 -0.52
CA TRP A 33 12.27 7.71 -0.21
C TRP A 33 12.98 7.16 -1.44
N LYS A 34 12.27 7.08 -2.59
CA LYS A 34 12.82 6.58 -3.86
C LYS A 34 13.47 5.22 -3.72
N ILE A 35 12.82 4.30 -2.99
CA ILE A 35 13.39 2.97 -2.70
C ILE A 35 13.77 2.22 -3.98
N ALA A 36 13.00 2.38 -5.06
CA ALA A 36 13.31 1.78 -6.36
C ALA A 36 14.66 2.23 -6.93
N ASP A 37 15.09 3.46 -6.63
CA ASP A 37 16.28 4.09 -7.19
C ASP A 37 17.51 3.98 -6.29
N LEU A 38 17.40 3.34 -5.13
CA LEU A 38 18.54 3.18 -4.21
C LEU A 38 19.70 2.43 -4.88
N THR A 39 20.91 2.88 -4.61
CA THR A 39 22.15 2.28 -5.12
C THR A 39 23.08 1.91 -3.97
N GLY A 40 24.07 1.05 -4.23
CA GLY A 40 25.04 0.64 -3.20
C GLY A 40 24.48 -0.36 -2.19
N LEU A 41 23.40 -1.07 -2.56
CA LEU A 41 22.81 -2.12 -1.74
C LEU A 41 23.65 -3.40 -1.83
N ASN A 42 23.75 -4.13 -0.71
CA ASN A 42 24.26 -5.49 -0.72
C ASN A 42 23.18 -6.46 -1.23
N SER A 43 23.54 -7.73 -1.46
CA SER A 43 22.63 -8.73 -2.03
C SER A 43 21.35 -8.96 -1.21
N GLU A 44 21.43 -8.89 0.12
CA GLU A 44 20.28 -9.03 1.01
C GLU A 44 19.32 -7.84 0.87
N ALA A 45 19.87 -6.61 0.85
CA ALA A 45 19.08 -5.39 0.69
C ALA A 45 18.45 -5.31 -0.70
N GLU A 46 19.10 -5.83 -1.75
CA GLU A 46 18.50 -5.94 -3.07
C GLU A 46 17.27 -6.86 -3.07
N THR A 47 17.40 -8.03 -2.44
CA THR A 47 16.28 -8.98 -2.28
C THR A 47 15.13 -8.35 -1.49
N ALA A 48 15.45 -7.61 -0.42
CA ALA A 48 14.46 -6.91 0.39
C ALA A 48 13.75 -5.80 -0.40
N ARG A 49 14.49 -5.04 -1.23
CA ARG A 49 13.92 -4.02 -2.12
C ARG A 49 12.92 -4.65 -3.09
N GLU A 50 13.30 -5.71 -3.78
CA GLU A 50 12.40 -6.41 -4.71
C GLU A 50 11.14 -6.93 -4.02
N ALA A 51 11.30 -7.55 -2.84
CA ALA A 51 10.19 -8.06 -2.06
C ALA A 51 9.22 -6.95 -1.61
N LEU A 52 9.77 -5.79 -1.20
CA LEU A 52 8.99 -4.62 -0.81
C LEU A 52 8.22 -4.04 -2.00
N LEU A 53 8.86 -3.82 -3.14
CA LEU A 53 8.20 -3.31 -4.35
C LEU A 53 7.08 -4.24 -4.80
N LYS A 54 7.33 -5.56 -4.84
CA LYS A 54 6.32 -6.58 -5.14
C LYS A 54 5.17 -6.58 -4.14
N ARG A 55 5.44 -6.29 -2.86
CA ARG A 55 4.39 -6.19 -1.84
C ARG A 55 3.53 -4.96 -2.05
N ILE A 56 4.12 -3.80 -2.35
CA ILE A 56 3.38 -2.56 -2.62
C ILE A 56 2.47 -2.74 -3.85
N ASP A 57 2.98 -3.30 -4.95
CA ASP A 57 2.17 -3.60 -6.14
C ASP A 57 0.97 -4.52 -5.83
N ARG A 58 1.20 -5.62 -5.08
CA ARG A 58 0.11 -6.51 -4.66
C ARG A 58 -0.92 -5.81 -3.78
N ILE A 59 -0.49 -4.93 -2.88
CA ILE A 59 -1.41 -4.13 -2.05
C ILE A 59 -2.27 -3.25 -2.96
N GLY A 60 -1.68 -2.57 -3.95
CA GLY A 60 -2.43 -1.76 -4.93
C GLY A 60 -3.49 -2.55 -5.68
N LYS A 61 -3.16 -3.76 -6.14
CA LYS A 61 -4.12 -4.66 -6.82
C LYS A 61 -5.29 -5.06 -5.92
N VAL A 62 -5.00 -5.48 -4.69
CA VAL A 62 -6.05 -5.87 -3.73
C VAL A 62 -6.90 -4.66 -3.33
N ALA A 63 -6.25 -3.51 -3.10
CA ALA A 63 -6.92 -2.28 -2.75
C ALA A 63 -7.88 -1.80 -3.84
N GLY A 64 -7.47 -1.85 -5.11
CA GLY A 64 -8.32 -1.50 -6.24
C GLY A 64 -9.56 -2.39 -6.33
N LYS A 65 -9.42 -3.70 -6.07
CA LYS A 65 -10.56 -4.62 -6.00
C LYS A 65 -11.53 -4.24 -4.87
N LEU A 66 -11.01 -4.03 -3.66
CA LEU A 66 -11.85 -3.69 -2.50
C LEU A 66 -12.55 -2.33 -2.66
N ALA A 67 -11.89 -1.36 -3.28
CA ALA A 67 -12.48 -0.06 -3.58
C ALA A 67 -13.61 -0.17 -4.61
N ALA A 68 -13.46 -1.02 -5.63
CA ALA A 68 -14.51 -1.28 -6.62
C ALA A 68 -15.74 -1.94 -5.99
N ASP A 69 -15.53 -2.95 -5.14
CA ASP A 69 -16.61 -3.65 -4.44
C ASP A 69 -17.44 -2.70 -3.55
N ARG A 70 -16.80 -1.68 -2.94
CA ARG A 70 -17.49 -0.64 -2.15
C ARG A 70 -18.43 0.23 -3.00
N VAL A 71 -18.03 0.59 -4.22
CA VAL A 71 -18.87 1.44 -5.10
C VAL A 71 -20.14 0.71 -5.52
N THR A 72 -20.10 -0.61 -5.56
CA THR A 72 -21.24 -1.46 -5.96
C THR A 72 -22.16 -1.89 -4.81
N ALA A 73 -21.80 -1.58 -3.55
CA ALA A 73 -22.54 -1.95 -2.34
C ALA A 73 -23.36 -0.77 -1.80
#